data_AF-A0A542SY02-F1
#
_entry.id   AF-A0A542SY02-F1
#
_cell.length_a   1.000
_cell.length_b   1.000
_cell.length_c   1.000
_cell.angle_alpha   90.00
_cell.angle_beta   90.00
_cell.angle_gamma   90.00
#
_symmetry.space_group_name_H-M   'P 1'
#
loop_
_entity.id
_entity.type
_entity.pdbx_description
1 polymer ?
#
loop_
_entity_poly.entity_id
_entity_poly.type
_entity_poly.pdbx_seq_one_letter_code
_entity_poly.pdbx_strand_id
1 'polypeptide(L)'
;MKALATLARLYVYDLDEALPALRALTGQDVRTRFSHGGVEVASLGGFLLVAGDEQALAPFREVQSTVLVDDLDGLPALLTAHGGKIVDGPNKVPTGRNAT
;
A
#
# COMPACT_ATOMS: atom_id res chain seq x y z
N MET A 1 -7.37 -17.10 2.17
CA MET A 1 -6.83 -15.75 2.38
C MET A 1 -6.35 -15.59 3.82
N LYS A 2 -5.07 -15.30 3.99
CA LYS A 2 -4.40 -14.97 5.25
C LYS A 2 -3.57 -13.70 5.07
N ALA A 3 -3.46 -12.91 6.13
CA ALA A 3 -2.57 -11.76 6.14
C ALA A 3 -1.11 -12.22 6.24
N LEU A 4 -0.26 -11.70 5.35
CA LEU A 4 1.19 -11.90 5.35
C LEU A 4 1.92 -10.72 6.00
N ALA A 5 1.41 -9.50 5.81
CA ALA A 5 1.92 -8.28 6.43
C ALA A 5 0.84 -7.20 6.48
N THR A 6 0.95 -6.30 7.45
CA THR A 6 0.15 -5.08 7.55
C THR A 6 1.09 -3.89 7.50
N LEU A 7 0.85 -2.98 6.55
CA LEU A 7 1.71 -1.83 6.30
C LEU A 7 0.99 -0.54 6.69
N ALA A 8 1.62 0.23 7.56
CA ALA A 8 1.18 1.59 7.87
C ALA A 8 1.49 2.51 6.68
N ARG A 9 0.53 3.36 6.30
CA ARG A 9 0.69 4.26 5.16
C ARG A 9 1.33 5.57 5.62
N LEU A 10 2.41 5.95 4.96
CA LEU A 10 3.08 7.23 5.15
C LEU A 10 2.99 8.02 3.85
N TYR A 11 2.47 9.24 3.94
CA TYR A 11 2.34 10.14 2.79
C TYR A 11 3.44 11.17 2.88
N VAL A 12 4.28 11.23 1.85
CA VAL A 12 5.45 12.10 1.79
C VAL A 12 5.44 12.87 0.47
N TYR A 13 6.24 13.92 0.37
CA TYR A 13 6.36 14.65 -0.90
C TYR A 13 7.32 13.93 -1.86
N ASP A 14 8.46 13.46 -1.34
CA ASP A 14 9.52 12.82 -2.11
C ASP A 14 10.06 11.57 -1.37
N LEU A 15 10.31 10.48 -2.10
CA LEU A 15 10.82 9.24 -1.51
C LEU A 15 12.31 9.34 -1.17
N ASP A 16 13.12 9.98 -2.01
CA ASP A 16 14.56 10.07 -1.82
C ASP A 16 14.91 10.94 -0.61
N GLU A 17 14.07 11.92 -0.26
CA GLU A 17 14.15 12.67 0.99
C GLU A 17 13.73 11.85 2.22
N ALA A 18 12.65 11.06 2.13
CA ALA A 18 12.06 10.37 3.28
C ALA A 18 12.77 9.04 3.64
N LEU A 19 13.23 8.29 2.64
CA LEU A 19 13.77 6.94 2.82
C LEU A 19 15.01 6.85 3.72
N PRO A 20 15.98 7.78 3.70
CA PRO A 20 17.15 7.71 4.58
C PRO A 20 16.79 7.64 6.07
N ALA A 21 15.83 8.47 6.51
CA ALA A 21 15.39 8.49 7.90
C ALA A 21 14.70 7.17 8.30
N LEU A 22 13.85 6.63 7.43
CA LEU A 22 13.15 5.37 7.70
C LEU A 22 14.07 4.14 7.62
N ARG A 23 15.08 4.16 6.75
CA ARG A 23 16.15 3.13 6.75
C ARG A 23 16.87 3.11 8.08
N ALA A 24 17.28 4.29 8.58
CA ALA A 24 17.94 4.39 9.89
C ALA A 24 17.03 3.96 11.04
N LEU A 25 15.74 4.33 10.99
CA LEU A 25 14.75 3.98 12.01
C LEU A 25 14.47 2.47 12.08
N THR A 26 14.29 1.83 10.92
CA THR A 26 13.87 0.43 10.85
C THR A 26 15.04 -0.55 10.78
N GLY A 27 16.23 -0.10 10.38
CA GLY A 27 17.37 -0.97 10.07
C GLY A 27 17.14 -1.85 8.84
N GLN A 28 16.17 -1.51 7.98
CA GLN A 28 15.79 -2.29 6.81
C GLN A 28 15.93 -1.50 5.52
N ASP A 29 16.21 -2.21 4.43
CA ASP A 29 16.25 -1.63 3.08
C ASP A 29 14.87 -1.59 2.41
N VAL A 30 14.80 -0.83 1.32
CA VAL A 30 13.59 -0.74 0.47
C VAL A 30 13.37 -2.08 -0.20
N ARG A 31 12.19 -2.66 0.01
CA ARG A 31 11.81 -3.95 -0.58
C ARG A 31 11.22 -3.79 -1.98
N THR A 32 10.41 -2.76 -2.19
CA THR A 32 9.79 -2.45 -3.49
C THR A 32 9.76 -0.95 -3.71
N ARG A 33 9.97 -0.49 -4.94
CA ARG A 33 9.68 0.88 -5.39
C ARG A 33 9.07 0.83 -6.79
N PHE A 34 7.96 1.53 -7.01
CA PHE A 34 7.26 1.58 -8.30
C PHE A 34 6.35 2.80 -8.39
N SER A 35 5.98 3.20 -9.60
CA SER A 35 4.97 4.26 -9.82
C SER A 35 3.59 3.66 -10.00
N HIS A 36 2.56 4.30 -9.46
CA HIS A 36 1.17 3.86 -9.58
C HIS A 36 0.23 5.06 -9.39
N GLY A 37 -0.72 5.28 -10.31
CA GLY A 37 -1.76 6.30 -10.14
C GLY A 37 -1.22 7.73 -9.93
N GLY A 38 -0.12 8.10 -10.58
CA GLY A 38 0.47 9.43 -10.49
C GLY A 38 1.35 9.67 -9.25
N VAL A 39 1.55 8.66 -8.40
CA VAL A 39 2.44 8.71 -7.23
C VAL A 39 3.58 7.70 -7.36
N GLU A 40 4.66 7.92 -6.62
CA GLU A 40 5.66 6.88 -6.34
C GLU A 40 5.32 6.15 -5.05
N VAL A 41 5.56 4.84 -5.02
CA VAL A 41 5.27 4.00 -3.87
C VAL A 41 6.52 3.21 -3.50
N ALA A 42 6.87 3.17 -2.23
CA ALA A 42 7.93 2.31 -1.70
C ALA A 42 7.48 1.53 -0.47
N SER A 43 7.98 0.31 -0.30
CA SER A 43 7.81 -0.45 0.93
C SER A 43 9.14 -0.64 1.64
N LEU A 44 9.13 -0.43 2.95
CA LEU A 44 10.28 -0.56 3.82
C LEU A 44 9.80 -0.93 5.22
N GLY A 45 10.19 -2.13 5.68
CA GLY A 45 9.71 -2.72 6.92
C GLY A 45 8.18 -2.80 7.01
N GLY A 46 7.62 -2.20 8.06
CA GLY A 46 6.17 -2.11 8.30
C GLY A 46 5.48 -0.92 7.61
N PHE A 47 6.16 -0.23 6.69
CA PHE A 47 5.63 0.99 6.06
C PHE A 47 5.43 0.82 4.56
N LEU A 48 4.36 1.46 4.07
CA LEU A 48 4.13 1.75 2.66
C LEU A 48 4.14 3.27 2.48
N LEU A 49 5.21 3.78 1.91
CA LEU A 49 5.34 5.18 1.56
C LEU A 49 4.63 5.45 0.24
N VAL A 50 3.88 6.55 0.18
CA VAL A 50 3.23 7.05 -1.03
C VAL A 50 3.66 8.50 -1.19
N ALA A 51 4.39 8.78 -2.28
CA ALA A 51 5.00 10.07 -2.55
C ALA A 51 4.36 10.78 -3.74
N GLY A 52 4.08 12.06 -3.57
CA GLY A 52 3.51 12.93 -4.59
C GLY A 52 3.08 14.28 -4.01
N ASP A 53 2.56 15.16 -4.87
CA ASP A 53 1.93 16.39 -4.42
C ASP A 53 0.57 16.12 -3.74
N GLU A 54 0.00 17.12 -3.06
CA GLU A 54 -1.27 16.95 -2.34
C GLU A 54 -2.44 16.54 -3.26
N GLN A 55 -2.42 16.97 -4.52
CA GLN A 55 -3.47 16.61 -5.48
C GLN A 55 -3.38 15.13 -5.85
N ALA A 56 -2.18 14.62 -6.10
CA ALA A 56 -1.93 13.22 -6.39
C ALA A 56 -2.18 12.34 -5.16
N LEU A 57 -1.86 12.82 -3.95
CA LEU A 57 -2.01 12.07 -2.70
C LEU A 57 -3.46 11.99 -2.19
N ALA A 58 -4.31 12.98 -2.51
CA ALA A 58 -5.70 13.06 -2.03
C ALA A 58 -6.49 11.73 -2.09
N PRO A 59 -6.58 11.01 -3.22
CA PRO A 59 -7.33 9.75 -3.28
C PRO A 59 -6.70 8.64 -2.42
N PHE A 60 -5.39 8.68 -2.23
CA PHE A 60 -4.67 7.66 -1.47
C PHE A 60 -4.81 7.83 0.04
N ARG A 61 -5.22 9.01 0.53
CA ARG A 61 -5.41 9.33 1.96
C ARG A 61 -6.69 8.74 2.56
N GLU A 62 -7.64 8.31 1.73
CA GLU A 62 -8.86 7.65 2.22
C GLU A 62 -8.58 6.21 2.72
N VAL A 63 -7.48 5.60 2.27
CA VAL A 63 -7.07 4.25 2.64
C VAL A 63 -6.32 4.26 3.97
N GLN A 64 -6.81 3.49 4.94
CA GLN A 64 -6.24 3.45 6.31
C GLN A 64 -4.93 2.66 6.42
N SER A 65 -4.84 1.52 5.74
CA SER A 65 -3.67 0.64 5.77
C SER A 65 -3.65 -0.26 4.54
N THR A 66 -2.50 -0.88 4.26
CA THR A 66 -2.38 -1.89 3.21
C THR A 66 -2.06 -3.24 3.84
N VAL A 67 -2.92 -4.23 3.60
CA VAL A 67 -2.70 -5.62 4.05
C VAL A 67 -2.23 -6.45 2.86
N LEU A 68 -1.02 -6.99 2.95
CA LEU A 68 -0.54 -7.97 1.98
C LEU A 68 -1.14 -9.33 2.35
N VAL A 69 -1.79 -9.99 1.40
CA VAL A 69 -2.38 -11.31 1.56
C VAL A 69 -1.73 -12.33 0.65
N ASP A 70 -1.85 -13.61 1.01
CA ASP A 70 -1.38 -14.74 0.21
C ASP A 70 -2.20 -14.94 -1.07
N ASP A 71 -3.51 -14.68 -1.00
CA ASP A 71 -4.45 -14.84 -2.11
C ASP A 71 -5.62 -13.86 -1.99
N LEU A 72 -5.83 -13.07 -3.04
CA LEU A 72 -6.91 -12.07 -3.14
C LEU A 72 -8.25 -12.69 -3.54
N ASP A 73 -8.27 -13.89 -4.13
CA ASP A 73 -9.51 -14.52 -4.64
C ASP A 73 -10.48 -14.88 -3.51
N GLY A 74 -9.99 -15.03 -2.27
CA GLY A 74 -10.82 -15.22 -1.08
C GLY A 74 -11.50 -13.95 -0.54
N LEU A 75 -11.15 -12.75 -1.03
CA LEU A 75 -11.66 -11.49 -0.51
C LEU A 75 -13.20 -11.35 -0.63
N PRO A 76 -13.85 -11.66 -1.77
CA PRO A 76 -15.30 -11.50 -1.90
C PRO A 76 -16.09 -12.36 -0.89
N ALA A 77 -15.64 -13.61 -0.67
CA ALA A 77 -16.26 -14.52 0.28
C ALA A 77 -16.12 -14.02 1.72
N LEU A 78 -14.93 -13.51 2.10
CA LEU A 78 -14.69 -12.94 3.43
C LEU A 78 -15.61 -11.73 3.68
N LEU A 79 -15.67 -10.79 2.72
CA LEU A 79 -16.46 -9.58 2.89
C LEU A 79 -17.96 -9.88 2.94
N THR A 80 -18.45 -10.79 2.10
CA THR A 80 -19.86 -11.24 2.13
C THR A 80 -20.24 -11.84 3.48
N ALA A 81 -19.36 -12.65 4.08
CA ALA A 81 -19.60 -13.28 5.37
C ALA A 81 -19.62 -12.29 6.56
N HIS A 82 -18.96 -11.14 6.42
CA HIS A 82 -18.73 -10.20 7.53
C HIS A 82 -19.26 -8.77 7.28
N GLY A 83 -20.05 -8.56 6.21
CA GLY A 83 -20.70 -7.28 5.93
C GLY A 83 -19.79 -6.20 5.33
N GLY A 84 -18.63 -6.59 4.78
CA GLY A 84 -17.74 -5.69 4.05
C GLY A 84 -18.14 -5.54 2.57
N LYS A 85 -17.56 -4.57 1.88
CA LYS A 85 -17.74 -4.36 0.43
C LYS A 85 -16.41 -4.01 -0.23
N ILE A 86 -16.24 -4.45 -1.47
CA ILE A 86 -15.16 -3.98 -2.34
C ILE A 86 -15.64 -2.66 -2.95
N VAL A 87 -14.87 -1.60 -2.75
CA VAL A 87 -15.11 -0.27 -3.32
C VAL A 87 -14.27 -0.02 -4.57
N ASP A 88 -13.13 -0.69 -4.72
CA ASP A 88 -12.31 -0.66 -5.94
C ASP A 88 -11.63 -2.01 -6.22
N GLY A 89 -11.54 -2.37 -7.51
CA GLY A 89 -10.91 -3.58 -7.99
C GLY A 89 -11.78 -4.85 -7.93
N PRO A 90 -11.17 -6.05 -8.06
CA PRO A 90 -9.73 -6.28 -8.14
C PRO A 90 -9.06 -5.72 -9.41
N ASN A 91 -7.97 -4.97 -9.24
CA ASN A 91 -7.21 -4.38 -10.34
C ASN A 91 -5.89 -5.13 -10.56
N LYS A 92 -5.44 -5.23 -11.83
CA LYS A 92 -4.08 -5.68 -12.15
C LYS A 92 -3.13 -4.49 -12.01
N VAL A 93 -2.08 -4.65 -11.19
CA VAL A 93 -1.08 -3.62 -10.90
C VAL A 93 0.33 -4.17 -11.11
N PRO A 94 1.37 -3.33 -11.19
CA PRO A 94 2.74 -3.79 -11.49
C PRO A 94 3.26 -4.89 -10.54
N THR A 95 2.75 -4.92 -9.31
CA THR A 95 3.16 -5.86 -8.25
C THR A 95 2.17 -7.01 -8.04
N GLY A 96 1.19 -7.20 -8.94
CA GLY A 96 0.21 -8.28 -8.87
C GLY A 96 -1.23 -7.78 -8.97
N ARG A 97 -2.01 -7.93 -7.90
CA ARG A 97 -3.41 -7.51 -7.83
C ARG A 97 -3.68 -6.77 -6.52
N ASN A 98 -4.57 -5.78 -6.54
CA ASN A 98 -5.07 -5.11 -5.36
C ASN A 98 -6.59 -4.92 -5.44
N ALA A 99 -7.22 -4.71 -4.29
CA ALA A 99 -8.61 -4.29 -4.14
C ALA A 99 -8.71 -3.48 -2.85
N THR A 100 -9.67 -2.56 -2.79
CA THR A 100 -9.99 -1.78 -1.58
C THR A 100 -11.44 -2.02 -1.21
#